data_AF-A0A7K2M2T9-F1
#
_entry.id   AF-A0A7K2M2T9-F1
#
_cell.length_a   1.000
_cell.length_b   1.000
_cell.length_c   1.000
_cell.angle_alpha   90.00
_cell.angle_beta   90.00
_cell.angle_gamma   90.00
#
_symmetry.space_group_name_H-M   'P 1'
#
loop_
_entity.id
_entity.type
_entity.pdbx_description
1 polymer ?
#
loop_
_entity_poly.entity_id
_entity_poly.type
_entity_poly.pdbx_seq_one_letter_code
_entity_poly.pdbx_strand_id
1 'polypeptide(L)' 'MTEGSDGGRGDRNGGRVLHELVEAHGETFAEEAGITLKDTPQPLYRLLVLAVLLSARIRGSVAVAAARELAEAGLRDP' A
#
# COMPACT_ATOMS: atom_id res chain seq x y z
N MET A 1 32.41 -18.46 -23.57
CA MET A 1 32.68 -17.07 -23.13
C MET A 1 31.37 -16.49 -22.65
N THR A 2 31.37 -15.97 -21.43
CA THR A 2 30.21 -15.73 -20.57
C THR A 2 29.56 -14.37 -20.83
N GLU A 3 28.29 -14.34 -21.20
CA GLU A 3 27.42 -13.19 -20.95
C GLU A 3 26.36 -13.62 -19.94
N GLY A 4 26.74 -13.49 -18.67
CA GLY A 4 25.85 -13.67 -17.53
C GLY A 4 25.34 -12.32 -17.05
N SER A 5 24.01 -12.25 -16.87
CA SER A 5 23.32 -11.54 -15.78
C SER A 5 23.66 -10.07 -15.53
N ASP A 6 22.87 -9.16 -16.09
CA ASP A 6 22.73 -7.78 -15.59
C ASP A 6 21.29 -7.41 -15.15
N GLY A 7 20.37 -8.38 -15.08
CA GLY A 7 18.96 -8.12 -14.72
C GLY A 7 18.66 -7.96 -13.22
N GLY A 8 19.64 -8.14 -12.32
CA GLY A 8 19.38 -8.37 -10.89
C GLY A 8 19.59 -7.21 -9.92
N ARG A 9 20.09 -6.05 -10.36
CA ARG A 9 20.53 -4.98 -9.43
C ARG A 9 19.44 -3.99 -9.04
N GLY A 10 18.44 -3.78 -9.90
CA GLY A 10 17.33 -2.84 -9.65
C GLY A 10 16.41 -3.26 -8.51
N ASP A 11 16.04 -4.54 -8.46
CA ASP A 11 15.11 -5.08 -7.45
C ASP A 11 15.73 -5.12 -6.04
N ARG A 12 17.00 -5.55 -5.92
CA ARG A 12 17.72 -5.57 -4.63
C ARG A 12 17.92 -4.18 -4.03
N ASN A 13 18.08 -3.15 -4.87
CA ASN A 13 18.19 -1.78 -4.39
C ASN A 13 16.81 -1.22 -4.02
N GLY A 14 15.77 -1.52 -4.80
CA GLY A 14 14.39 -1.14 -4.52
C GLY A 14 13.90 -1.67 -3.17
N GLY A 15 14.13 -2.97 -2.89
CA GLY A 15 13.77 -3.57 -1.60
C GLY A 15 14.50 -2.93 -0.42
N ARG A 16 15.79 -2.60 -0.59
CA ARG A 16 16.57 -1.91 0.45
C ARG A 16 16.06 -0.50 0.73
N VAL A 17 15.76 0.27 -0.32
CA VAL A 17 15.20 1.63 -0.19
C VAL A 17 13.81 1.58 0.45
N LEU A 18 12.96 0.66 0.02
CA LEU A 18 11.63 0.48 0.62
C LEU A 18 11.75 0.19 2.12
N HIS A 19 12.61 -0.76 2.49
CA HIS A 19 12.81 -1.13 3.89
C HIS A 19 13.29 0.05 4.73
N GLU A 20 14.29 0.80 4.24
CA GLU A 20 14.81 1.99 4.93
C GLU A 20 13.74 3.09 5.10
N LEU A 21 12.89 3.30 4.08
CA LEU A 21 11.79 4.27 4.15
C LEU A 21 10.73 3.85 5.18
N VAL A 22 10.34 2.57 5.19
CA VAL A 22 9.36 2.03 6.15
C VAL A 22 9.93 2.06 7.57
N GLU A 23 11.20 1.69 7.79
CA GLU A 23 11.82 1.82 9.11
C GLU A 23 11.85 3.28 9.61
N ALA A 24 12.10 4.25 8.73
CA ALA A 24 12.18 5.66 9.10
C ALA A 24 10.80 6.32 9.31
N HIS A 25 9.77 5.91 8.56
CA HIS A 25 8.46 6.58 8.52
C HIS A 25 7.31 5.77 9.14
N GLY A 26 7.53 4.50 9.48
CA GLY A 26 6.53 3.62 10.06
C GLY A 26 5.84 2.74 9.02
N GLU A 27 4.56 2.48 9.21
CA GLU A 27 3.77 1.60 8.34
C GLU A 27 3.26 2.32 7.08
N THR A 28 2.93 1.53 6.06
CA THR A 28 2.27 2.05 4.86
C THR A 28 0.82 2.45 5.16
N PHE A 29 0.23 3.34 4.37
CA PHE A 29 -1.20 3.65 4.52
C PHE A 29 -2.11 2.43 4.39
N ALA A 30 -1.71 1.40 3.64
CA ALA A 30 -2.47 0.16 3.53
C ALA A 30 -2.47 -0.60 4.87
N GLU A 31 -1.30 -0.73 5.50
CA GLU A 31 -1.15 -1.32 6.83
C GLU A 31 -1.87 -0.47 7.90
N GLU A 32 -1.68 0.85 7.88
CA GLU A 32 -2.43 1.79 8.71
C GLU A 32 -3.94 1.65 8.49
N ALA A 33 -4.44 1.28 7.30
CA ALA A 33 -5.87 1.07 7.06
C ALA A 33 -6.35 -0.36 7.39
N GLY A 34 -5.47 -1.22 7.92
CA GLY A 34 -5.79 -2.64 8.18
C GLY A 34 -6.04 -3.44 6.89
N ILE A 35 -5.36 -3.07 5.80
CA ILE A 35 -5.45 -3.72 4.50
C ILE A 35 -4.20 -4.60 4.33
N THR A 36 -4.37 -5.90 4.55
CA THR A 36 -3.35 -6.86 4.12
C THR A 36 -3.40 -7.00 2.60
N LEU A 37 -2.44 -6.38 1.92
CA LEU A 37 -2.40 -6.36 0.46
C LEU A 37 -2.16 -7.77 -0.10
N LYS A 38 -3.10 -8.24 -0.91
CA LYS A 38 -3.04 -9.49 -1.67
C LYS A 38 -3.60 -9.23 -3.05
N ASP A 39 -3.11 -9.93 -4.06
CA ASP A 39 -3.60 -9.85 -5.44
C ASP A 39 -4.96 -10.56 -5.57
N THR A 40 -5.98 -9.96 -4.97
CA THR A 40 -7.36 -10.45 -4.91
C THR A 40 -8.32 -9.25 -4.94
N PRO A 41 -9.54 -9.41 -5.48
CA PRO A 41 -10.44 -8.27 -5.69
C PRO A 41 -10.73 -7.43 -4.45
N GLN A 42 -11.00 -8.08 -3.30
CA GLN A 42 -11.43 -7.38 -2.08
C GLN A 42 -10.33 -6.47 -1.48
N PRO A 43 -9.08 -6.93 -1.21
CA PRO A 43 -7.98 -6.04 -0.80
C PRO A 43 -7.66 -4.93 -1.80
N LEU A 44 -7.70 -5.21 -3.11
CA LEU A 44 -7.43 -4.21 -4.14
C LEU A 44 -8.52 -3.14 -4.21
N TYR A 45 -9.79 -3.53 -4.03
CA TYR A 45 -10.90 -2.60 -3.91
C TYR A 45 -10.73 -1.69 -2.68
N ARG A 46 -10.41 -2.25 -1.51
CA ARG A 46 -10.14 -1.46 -0.30
C ARG A 46 -8.98 -0.48 -0.50
N LEU A 47 -7.91 -0.91 -1.16
CA LEU A 47 -6.77 -0.04 -1.50
C LEU A 47 -7.19 1.09 -2.46
N LEU A 48 -8.02 0.80 -3.46
CA LEU A 48 -8.54 1.81 -4.38
C LEU A 48 -9.40 2.84 -3.64
N VAL A 49 -10.29 2.41 -2.74
CA VAL A 49 -11.10 3.33 -1.92
C VAL A 49 -10.20 4.23 -1.08
N LEU A 50 -9.19 3.67 -0.41
CA LEU A 50 -8.20 4.45 0.33
C LEU A 50 -7.49 5.47 -0.55
N ALA A 51 -7.04 5.08 -1.76
CA ALA A 51 -6.39 5.99 -2.70
C ALA A 51 -7.29 7.14 -3.16
N VAL A 52 -8.58 6.87 -3.38
CA VAL A 52 -9.59 7.90 -3.70
C VAL A 52 -9.76 8.87 -2.53
N LEU A 53 -9.87 8.37 -1.29
CA LEU A 53 -9.98 9.21 -0.09
C LEU A 53 -8.75 10.09 0.11
N LEU A 54 -7.55 9.53 -0.05
CA LEU A 54 -6.29 10.29 0.02
C LEU A 54 -6.22 11.38 -1.05
N SER A 55 -6.85 11.17 -2.20
CA SER A 55 -6.92 12.15 -3.29
C SER A 55 -7.92 13.30 -3.05
N ALA A 56 -8.84 13.16 -2.09
CA ALA A 56 -9.91 14.14 -1.82
C ALA A 56 -9.45 15.44 -1.11
N ARG A 57 -8.14 15.69 -0.99
CA ARG A 57 -7.52 16.84 -0.28
C ARG A 57 -7.90 16.92 1.20
N ILE A 58 -8.01 15.78 1.86
CA ILE A 58 -8.16 15.66 3.32
C ILE A 58 -6.85 15.23 3.97
N ARG A 59 -6.74 15.34 5.30
CA ARG A 59 -5.57 14.82 6.03
C ARG A 59 -5.47 13.31 5.83
N GLY A 60 -4.25 12.80 5.64
CA GLY A 60 -4.01 11.36 5.44
C GLY A 60 -4.60 10.50 6.55
N SER A 61 -4.45 10.91 7.81
CA SER A 61 -5.04 10.21 8.96
C SER A 61 -6.58 10.14 8.90
N VAL A 62 -7.24 11.15 8.36
CA VAL A 62 -8.70 11.16 8.17
C VAL A 62 -9.10 10.22 7.03
N ALA A 63 -8.31 10.16 5.95
CA ALA A 63 -8.54 9.21 4.86
C ALA A 63 -8.39 7.76 5.31
N VAL A 64 -7.35 7.45 6.11
CA VAL A 64 -7.14 6.12 6.70
C VAL A 64 -8.29 5.74 7.63
N ALA A 65 -8.67 6.64 8.55
CA ALA A 65 -9.79 6.40 9.45
C ALA A 65 -11.08 6.14 8.66
N ALA A 66 -11.41 6.99 7.69
CA ALA A 66 -12.59 6.80 6.84
C ALA A 66 -12.57 5.47 6.08
N ALA A 67 -11.41 5.03 5.55
CA ALA A 67 -11.29 3.74 4.89
C ALA A 67 -11.57 2.56 5.83
N ARG A 68 -11.12 2.64 7.10
CA ARG A 68 -11.44 1.64 8.14
C ARG A 68 -12.94 1.61 8.43
N GLU A 69 -13.55 2.77 8.70
CA GLU A 69 -14.98 2.88 9.00
C GLU A 69 -15.86 2.35 7.86
N LEU A 70 -15.52 2.64 6.60
CA LEU A 70 -16.24 2.10 5.44
C LEU A 70 -16.15 0.58 5.37
N ALA A 71 -14.97 0.00 5.61
CA ALA A 71 -14.79 -1.45 5.61
C ALA A 71 -15.55 -2.13 6.75
N GLU A 72 -15.56 -1.51 7.95
CA GLU A 72 -16.33 -1.98 9.11
C GLU A 72 -17.84 -1.87 8.89
N ALA A 73 -18.29 -0.85 8.15
CA ALA A 73 -19.68 -0.72 7.70
C ALA A 73 -20.07 -1.72 6.58
N GLY A 74 -19.15 -2.59 6.15
CA GLY A 74 -19.40 -3.63 5.15
C GLY A 74 -19.12 -3.21 3.70
N LEU A 75 -18.66 -1.98 3.46
CA LEU A 75 -18.30 -1.46 2.12
C LEU A 75 -16.86 -1.87 1.78
N ARG A 76 -16.61 -3.18 1.64
CA ARG A 76 -15.27 -3.75 1.48
C ARG A 76 -15.07 -4.55 0.19
N ASP A 77 -16.11 -4.72 -0.60
CA ASP A 77 -16.11 -5.36 -1.93
C ASP A 77 -17.08 -4.61 -2.88
N PRO A 78 -16.90 -4.72 -4.22
CA PRO A 78 -17.77 -4.09 -5.22
C PRO A 78 -19.22 -4.59 -5.23
#